data_AF-A0A183DYI4-F1
#
_entry.id   AF-A0A183DYI4-F1
#
_cell.length_a   1.000
_cell.length_b   1.000
_cell.length_c   1.000
_cell.angle_alpha   90.00
_cell.angle_beta   90.00
_cell.angle_gamma   90.00
#
_symmetry.space_group_name_H-M   'P 1'
#
loop_
_entity.id
_entity.type
_entity.pdbx_description
1 polymer ?
#
loop_
_entity_poly.entity_id
_entity_poly.type
_entity_poly.pdbx_seq_one_letter_code
_entity_poly.pdbx_strand_id
1 'polypeptide(L)'
;MRPLFDDRLEAWSMYAAKEEKVYTLIPSDLYYFCRKEAESLHEIDALDLMYHFPFWSTFENLLEVLSYIFGLVFESIVKLNWIVDHVVDDYTKQCLRNTEKLRLHLGRLYVDAFERPNKCCSWDALLGRRLHLGRLYVDAFERPNKCCSWDALLGRNGSAQNNWDKIVFLLGNLTTPANSPPLLHYEELQNLLFYMGRALQLLLSQSPYRDLVVPWGFYHIHDVDAQDLLPTVVQFFAFKPTLLSALSSKHLKTGEVLSESRANDIALGLSRCAFYESYRALFWADFDLTLFDMRDIDQGTWQEVYDAKVKEYFPFKKSSNDMQPCSFAAIFGRSMSMSMYYSRLWAELQTDRKVVVDWTDVIFCRVIEEFPVSSSNDLRTATVSALVILWLLVRRIHRLTTINYLHQNIVQHRAHFQLYLTDQSLR
;
A
#
# COMPACT_ATOMS: atom_id res chain seq x y z
N MET A 1 -15.03 16.79 -5.77
CA MET A 1 -15.67 15.47 -5.58
C MET A 1 -17.19 15.53 -5.68
N ARG A 2 -17.89 16.51 -5.09
CA ARG A 2 -19.37 16.55 -5.11
C ARG A 2 -20.05 16.49 -6.49
N PRO A 3 -19.67 17.30 -7.51
CA PRO A 3 -20.30 17.19 -8.83
C PRO A 3 -20.13 15.80 -9.43
N LEU A 4 -18.94 15.21 -9.27
CA LEU A 4 -18.68 13.84 -9.69
C LEU A 4 -19.55 12.84 -8.91
N PHE A 5 -19.72 13.00 -7.60
CA PHE A 5 -20.61 12.15 -6.81
C PHE A 5 -22.06 12.22 -7.31
N ASP A 6 -22.56 13.41 -7.62
CA ASP A 6 -23.92 13.60 -8.13
C ASP A 6 -24.10 12.91 -9.49
N ASP A 7 -23.16 13.11 -10.43
CA ASP A 7 -23.11 12.42 -11.72
C ASP A 7 -23.05 10.88 -11.54
N ARG A 8 -22.24 10.43 -10.56
CA ARG A 8 -22.08 9.02 -10.24
C ARG A 8 -23.35 8.41 -9.65
N LEU A 9 -24.03 9.15 -8.78
CA LEU A 9 -25.26 8.71 -8.14
C LEU A 9 -26.38 8.54 -9.15
N GLU A 10 -26.49 9.41 -10.15
CA GLU A 10 -27.42 9.23 -11.26
C GLU A 10 -27.11 7.93 -12.02
N ALA A 11 -25.84 7.70 -12.38
CA ALA A 11 -25.43 6.47 -13.07
C ALA A 11 -25.73 5.20 -12.24
N TRP A 12 -25.44 5.22 -10.94
CA TRP A 12 -25.76 4.10 -10.04
C TRP A 12 -27.26 3.87 -9.92
N SER A 13 -28.06 4.93 -9.85
CA SER A 13 -29.53 4.85 -9.78
C SER A 13 -30.12 4.27 -11.07
N MET A 14 -29.60 4.69 -12.23
CA MET A 14 -29.99 4.13 -13.52
C MET A 14 -29.64 2.65 -13.64
N TYR A 15 -28.42 2.27 -13.23
CA TYR A 15 -27.98 0.88 -13.22
C TYR A 15 -28.88 0.03 -12.31
N ALA A 16 -29.11 0.47 -11.07
CA ALA A 16 -29.94 -0.23 -10.09
C ALA A 16 -31.39 -0.42 -10.56
N ALA A 17 -31.99 0.60 -11.18
CA ALA A 17 -33.35 0.52 -11.71
C ALA A 17 -33.44 -0.43 -12.92
N LYS A 18 -32.43 -0.41 -13.79
CA LYS A 18 -32.41 -1.22 -15.01
C LYS A 18 -32.18 -2.70 -14.71
N GLU A 19 -31.10 -3.00 -14.00
CA GLU A 19 -30.60 -4.37 -13.81
C GLU A 19 -31.28 -5.08 -12.63
N GLU A 20 -31.56 -4.35 -11.53
CA GLU A 20 -32.02 -4.98 -10.27
C GLU A 20 -33.38 -4.48 -9.77
N LYS A 21 -34.03 -3.60 -10.54
CA LYS A 21 -35.36 -3.04 -10.23
C LYS A 21 -35.42 -2.31 -8.89
N VAL A 22 -34.30 -1.73 -8.46
CA VAL A 22 -34.22 -0.84 -7.29
C VAL A 22 -34.32 0.60 -7.76
N TYR A 23 -35.41 1.28 -7.40
CA TYR A 23 -35.72 2.63 -7.89
C TYR A 23 -35.34 3.75 -6.91
N THR A 24 -35.09 3.40 -5.65
CA THR A 24 -34.70 4.34 -4.61
C THR A 24 -33.52 3.77 -3.86
N LEU A 25 -32.35 4.37 -4.04
CA LEU A 25 -31.14 3.98 -3.32
C LEU A 25 -31.14 4.54 -1.90
N ILE A 26 -30.63 3.75 -0.96
CA ILE A 26 -30.26 4.17 0.38
C ILE A 26 -28.73 4.09 0.57
N PRO A 27 -28.13 4.75 1.58
CA PRO A 27 -26.67 4.77 1.75
C PRO A 27 -26.00 3.39 1.80
N SER A 28 -26.67 2.39 2.37
CA SER A 28 -26.15 1.02 2.45
C SER A 28 -26.03 0.34 1.09
N ASP A 29 -26.84 0.73 0.11
CA ASP A 29 -26.85 0.12 -1.21
C ASP A 29 -25.64 0.54 -2.06
N LEU A 30 -25.06 1.71 -1.74
CA LEU A 30 -23.99 2.28 -2.55
C LEU A 30 -22.75 1.39 -2.59
N TYR A 31 -22.39 0.69 -1.51
CA TYR A 31 -21.28 -0.27 -1.54
C TYR A 31 -21.47 -1.33 -2.63
N TYR A 32 -22.70 -1.81 -2.77
CA TYR A 32 -23.05 -2.85 -3.71
C TYR A 32 -23.13 -2.31 -5.14
N PHE A 33 -23.93 -1.27 -5.37
CA PHE A 33 -24.16 -0.74 -6.73
C PHE A 33 -22.94 -0.02 -7.31
N CYS A 34 -22.11 0.64 -6.49
CA CYS A 34 -20.87 1.24 -6.97
C CYS A 34 -19.93 0.18 -7.56
N ARG A 35 -19.87 -0.98 -6.91
CA ARG A 35 -19.06 -2.10 -7.37
C ARG A 35 -19.68 -2.81 -8.56
N LYS A 36 -20.97 -3.14 -8.49
CA LYS A 36 -21.66 -3.86 -9.58
C LYS A 36 -21.71 -3.08 -10.88
N GLU A 37 -21.96 -1.78 -10.81
CA GLU A 37 -21.94 -0.93 -12.00
C GLU A 37 -20.56 -0.92 -12.66
N ALA A 38 -19.49 -0.81 -11.86
CA ALA A 38 -18.13 -0.78 -12.37
C ALA A 38 -17.67 -2.16 -12.91
N GLU A 39 -18.03 -3.25 -12.23
CA GLU A 39 -17.81 -4.62 -12.71
C GLU A 39 -18.53 -4.85 -14.04
N SER A 40 -19.79 -4.42 -14.17
CA SER A 40 -20.58 -4.58 -15.39
C SER A 40 -20.03 -3.76 -16.56
N LEU A 41 -19.59 -2.51 -16.31
CA LEU A 41 -19.07 -1.63 -17.36
C LEU A 41 -17.79 -2.15 -18.02
N HIS A 42 -16.95 -2.83 -17.24
CA HIS A 42 -15.66 -3.38 -17.69
C HIS A 42 -15.69 -4.91 -17.84
N GLU A 43 -16.88 -5.51 -17.79
CA GLU A 43 -17.12 -6.96 -17.90
C GLU A 43 -16.24 -7.78 -16.94
N ILE A 44 -16.03 -7.30 -15.71
CA ILE A 44 -15.14 -7.92 -14.72
C ILE A 44 -15.93 -8.94 -13.91
N ASP A 45 -15.51 -10.20 -13.96
CA ASP A 45 -15.91 -11.21 -12.98
C ASP A 45 -14.84 -11.29 -11.89
N ALA A 46 -15.16 -10.75 -10.71
CA ALA A 46 -14.23 -10.72 -9.58
C ALA A 46 -13.85 -12.12 -9.07
N LEU A 47 -14.72 -13.12 -9.21
CA LEU A 47 -14.45 -14.49 -8.75
C LEU A 47 -13.59 -15.23 -9.77
N ASP A 48 -13.82 -15.02 -11.06
CA ASP A 48 -12.95 -15.58 -12.10
C ASP A 48 -11.54 -14.96 -12.03
N LEU A 49 -11.46 -13.65 -11.79
CA LEU A 49 -10.19 -12.93 -11.65
C LEU A 49 -9.28 -13.52 -10.56
N MET A 50 -9.84 -14.07 -9.48
CA MET A 50 -9.07 -14.71 -8.40
C MET A 50 -8.15 -15.84 -8.88
N TYR A 51 -8.51 -16.52 -9.97
CA TYR A 51 -7.70 -17.60 -10.53
C TYR A 51 -6.40 -17.13 -11.20
N HIS A 52 -6.24 -15.83 -11.42
CA HIS A 52 -4.98 -15.21 -11.79
C HIS A 52 -4.10 -14.85 -10.59
N PHE A 53 -4.62 -14.91 -9.36
CA PHE A 53 -3.88 -14.49 -8.16
C PHE A 53 -3.81 -15.59 -7.09
N PRO A 54 -3.18 -16.75 -7.35
CA PRO A 54 -2.79 -17.67 -6.27
C PRO A 54 -1.80 -16.98 -5.33
N PHE A 55 -1.97 -17.12 -4.01
CA PHE A 55 -1.23 -16.34 -3.03
C PHE A 55 0.29 -16.41 -3.22
N TRP A 56 0.87 -17.62 -3.27
CA TRP A 56 2.34 -17.77 -3.32
C TRP A 56 2.94 -17.26 -4.63
N SER A 57 2.31 -17.57 -5.77
CA SER A 57 2.76 -17.04 -7.06
C SER A 57 2.66 -15.52 -7.12
N THR A 58 1.57 -14.96 -6.60
CA THR A 58 1.38 -13.50 -6.53
C THR A 58 2.42 -12.86 -5.60
N PHE A 59 2.73 -13.50 -4.47
CA PHE A 59 3.73 -13.03 -3.53
C PHE A 59 5.14 -13.05 -4.12
N GLU A 60 5.53 -14.12 -4.82
CA GLU A 60 6.82 -14.22 -5.51
C GLU A 60 6.94 -13.15 -6.61
N ASN A 61 5.91 -13.00 -7.45
CA ASN A 61 5.83 -11.94 -8.46
C ASN A 61 5.96 -10.55 -7.83
N LEU A 62 5.32 -10.32 -6.68
CA LEU A 62 5.45 -9.07 -5.93
C LEU A 62 6.89 -8.84 -5.46
N LEU A 63 7.58 -9.86 -4.96
CA LEU A 63 8.99 -9.75 -4.59
C LEU A 63 9.87 -9.40 -5.79
N GLU A 64 9.61 -9.96 -6.97
CA GLU A 64 10.32 -9.61 -8.21
C GLU A 64 10.08 -8.16 -8.61
N VAL A 65 8.82 -7.71 -8.60
CA VAL A 65 8.46 -6.31 -8.88
C VAL A 65 9.15 -5.38 -7.89
N LEU A 66 9.14 -5.69 -6.59
CA LEU A 66 9.81 -4.89 -5.57
C LEU A 66 11.34 -4.94 -5.71
N SER A 67 11.90 -6.07 -6.12
CA SER A 67 13.33 -6.22 -6.44
C SER A 67 13.72 -5.28 -7.57
N TYR A 68 12.93 -5.28 -8.64
CA TYR A 68 13.13 -4.41 -9.80
C TYR A 68 12.93 -2.94 -9.49
N ILE A 69 11.96 -2.57 -8.65
CA ILE A 69 11.65 -1.17 -8.34
C ILE A 69 12.65 -0.60 -7.32
N PHE A 70 12.94 -1.33 -6.25
CA PHE A 70 13.75 -0.85 -5.12
C PHE A 70 15.22 -1.29 -5.18
N GLY A 71 15.61 -2.12 -6.17
CA GLY A 71 16.96 -2.67 -6.26
C GLY A 71 17.27 -3.65 -5.13
N LEU A 72 16.26 -4.41 -4.73
CA LEU A 72 16.34 -5.42 -3.68
C LEU A 72 16.58 -6.81 -4.27
N VAL A 73 17.09 -7.71 -3.44
CA VAL A 73 17.10 -9.15 -3.71
C VAL A 73 16.46 -9.83 -2.52
N PHE A 74 15.41 -10.61 -2.77
CA PHE A 74 14.79 -11.46 -1.77
C PHE A 74 15.27 -12.90 -1.95
N GLU A 75 15.98 -13.45 -0.97
CA GLU A 75 16.46 -14.83 -1.00
C GLU A 75 15.64 -15.70 -0.05
N SER A 76 15.03 -16.76 -0.58
CA SER A 76 14.26 -17.70 0.23
C SER A 76 15.20 -18.56 1.07
N ILE A 77 15.00 -18.55 2.38
CA ILE A 77 15.76 -19.35 3.33
C ILE A 77 14.97 -20.63 3.58
N VAL A 78 15.11 -21.62 2.70
CA VAL A 78 14.54 -22.96 2.88
C VAL A 78 15.67 -23.99 3.08
N LYS A 79 15.68 -24.58 4.29
CA LYS A 79 16.51 -25.69 4.82
C LYS A 79 18.00 -25.43 5.12
N LEU A 80 18.29 -25.22 6.41
CA LEU A 80 19.42 -25.91 7.06
C LEU A 80 18.85 -27.06 7.89
N ASN A 81 19.02 -28.30 7.39
CA ASN A 81 18.96 -29.52 8.22
C ASN A 81 19.72 -29.28 9.52
N TRP A 82 19.16 -29.61 10.69
CA TRP A 82 19.74 -30.50 11.71
C TRP A 82 18.69 -30.92 12.77
N ILE A 83 18.37 -32.23 12.77
CA ILE A 83 17.96 -33.18 13.87
C ILE A 83 16.48 -33.11 14.35
N VAL A 84 15.60 -34.15 14.34
CA VAL A 84 15.64 -35.62 14.07
C VAL A 84 14.20 -36.13 13.76
N ASP A 85 14.09 -37.17 12.90
CA ASP A 85 13.00 -38.15 12.59
C ASP A 85 11.57 -37.65 12.25
N HIS A 86 10.86 -38.10 11.20
CA HIS A 86 10.84 -39.33 10.40
C HIS A 86 10.37 -39.07 8.93
N VAL A 87 11.04 -39.70 7.94
CA VAL A 87 10.57 -40.42 6.71
C VAL A 87 9.33 -39.81 5.97
N VAL A 88 9.34 -39.39 4.70
CA VAL A 88 9.60 -40.09 3.41
C VAL A 88 9.82 -39.06 2.27
N ASP A 89 10.65 -39.44 1.29
CA ASP A 89 10.97 -38.95 -0.08
C ASP A 89 9.93 -38.04 -0.83
N ASP A 90 10.25 -37.17 -1.81
CA ASP A 90 11.12 -37.37 -2.99
C ASP A 90 11.40 -36.05 -3.79
N TYR A 91 12.58 -35.99 -4.45
CA TYR A 91 13.08 -35.11 -5.57
C TYR A 91 12.92 -33.55 -5.57
N THR A 92 13.88 -32.67 -5.92
CA THR A 92 15.11 -32.76 -6.74
C THR A 92 16.12 -31.62 -6.39
N LYS A 93 17.41 -31.86 -6.66
CA LYS A 93 18.61 -31.06 -6.33
C LYS A 93 19.11 -30.23 -7.54
N GLN A 94 19.75 -29.07 -7.33
CA GLN A 94 21.14 -28.79 -7.79
C GLN A 94 21.76 -27.51 -7.19
N CYS A 95 23.05 -27.61 -6.84
CA CYS A 95 23.92 -26.57 -6.27
C CYS A 95 24.63 -25.74 -7.35
N LEU A 96 25.05 -24.51 -7.02
CA LEU A 96 26.34 -23.97 -7.46
C LEU A 96 27.06 -23.25 -6.30
N ARG A 97 28.34 -23.57 -6.14
CA ARG A 97 29.24 -23.13 -5.05
C ARG A 97 30.35 -22.25 -5.63
N ASN A 98 30.74 -21.25 -4.82
CA ASN A 98 32.12 -20.80 -4.52
C ASN A 98 32.79 -19.72 -5.39
N THR A 99 33.23 -18.65 -4.73
CA THR A 99 34.65 -18.23 -4.75
C THR A 99 35.01 -17.39 -3.51
N GLU A 100 35.73 -18.05 -2.60
CA GLU A 100 36.79 -17.60 -1.67
C GLU A 100 36.68 -16.34 -0.78
N LYS A 101 36.95 -16.59 0.52
CA LYS A 101 37.45 -15.69 1.61
C LYS A 101 36.54 -14.51 1.96
N LEU A 102 35.92 -14.42 3.15
CA LEU A 102 36.43 -14.64 4.50
C LEU A 102 35.29 -15.08 5.44
N ARG A 103 35.58 -16.07 6.30
CA ARG A 103 34.68 -16.54 7.36
C ARG A 103 34.59 -15.52 8.49
N LEU A 104 33.38 -15.05 8.79
CA LEU A 104 32.96 -14.72 10.16
C LEU A 104 31.44 -14.74 10.26
N HIS A 105 30.88 -15.94 10.41
CA HIS A 105 29.48 -16.13 10.80
C HIS A 105 29.47 -16.80 12.17
N LEU A 106 29.45 -15.99 13.23
CA LEU A 106 29.35 -16.44 14.62
C LEU A 106 28.31 -15.56 15.33
N GLY A 107 27.07 -16.04 15.34
CA GLY A 107 25.95 -15.44 16.07
C GLY A 107 24.60 -15.92 15.56
N ARG A 108 23.84 -16.62 16.41
CA ARG A 108 22.42 -16.97 16.22
C ARG A 108 21.67 -16.54 17.48
N LEU A 109 20.49 -15.96 17.32
CA LEU A 109 19.57 -15.73 18.44
C LEU A 109 18.12 -15.88 17.95
N TYR A 110 17.44 -16.86 18.53
CA TYR A 110 16.08 -17.30 18.23
C TYR A 110 15.03 -16.43 18.94
N VAL A 111 13.90 -16.21 18.26
CA VAL A 111 12.60 -16.00 18.92
C VAL A 111 11.60 -16.83 18.13
N ASP A 112 11.25 -18.00 18.67
CA ASP A 112 10.03 -18.70 18.33
C ASP A 112 8.99 -18.34 19.37
N ALA A 113 7.71 -18.32 19.00
CA ALA A 113 6.70 -18.54 20.03
C ALA A 113 6.13 -19.95 19.93
N PHE A 114 5.91 -20.53 18.73
CA PHE A 114 5.48 -21.93 18.56
C PHE A 114 5.73 -22.48 17.13
N GLU A 115 6.15 -23.75 17.07
CA GLU A 115 6.46 -24.58 15.89
C GLU A 115 5.24 -25.38 15.38
N ARG A 116 4.92 -25.39 14.06
CA ARG A 116 3.83 -26.20 13.44
C ARG A 116 4.00 -26.50 11.92
N PRO A 117 3.35 -27.56 11.37
CA PRO A 117 3.64 -28.15 10.05
C PRO A 117 3.46 -27.26 8.81
N ASN A 118 2.80 -26.10 8.91
CA ASN A 118 2.46 -25.24 7.77
C ASN A 118 3.22 -23.90 7.78
N LYS A 119 4.25 -23.74 8.62
CA LYS A 119 5.08 -22.52 8.67
C LYS A 119 6.14 -22.59 7.58
N CYS A 120 5.95 -21.86 6.47
CA CYS A 120 6.93 -21.77 5.40
C CYS A 120 7.27 -20.32 5.06
N CYS A 121 8.57 -20.10 4.83
CA CYS A 121 9.23 -18.95 4.21
C CYS A 121 9.75 -17.84 5.15
N SER A 122 11.08 -17.80 5.31
CA SER A 122 11.85 -16.62 5.73
C SER A 122 12.58 -16.10 4.49
N TRP A 123 12.61 -14.79 4.27
CA TRP A 123 13.32 -14.16 3.15
C TRP A 123 14.39 -13.20 3.66
N ASP A 124 15.60 -13.26 3.09
CA ASP A 124 16.63 -12.24 3.30
C ASP A 124 16.46 -11.11 2.28
N ALA A 125 16.39 -9.85 2.73
CA ALA A 125 16.37 -8.68 1.84
C ALA A 125 17.77 -8.07 1.71
N LEU A 126 18.28 -7.94 0.47
CA LEU A 126 19.61 -7.37 0.18
C LEU A 126 19.50 -6.14 -0.74
N LEU A 127 20.25 -5.06 -0.49
CA LEU A 127 20.50 -4.01 -1.50
C LEU A 127 21.76 -4.35 -2.30
N GLY A 128 21.78 -4.00 -3.59
CA GLY A 128 22.76 -4.31 -4.66
C GLY A 128 24.28 -4.14 -4.42
N ARG A 129 24.76 -4.12 -3.17
CA ARG A 129 26.17 -4.30 -2.76
C ARG A 129 26.34 -5.22 -1.52
N ARG A 130 25.48 -6.23 -1.34
CA ARG A 130 25.54 -7.19 -0.21
C ARG A 130 25.28 -6.56 1.17
N LEU A 131 24.47 -5.50 1.26
CA LEU A 131 24.00 -5.01 2.55
C LEU A 131 22.76 -5.81 2.96
N HIS A 132 22.88 -6.63 4.01
CA HIS A 132 21.76 -7.36 4.60
C HIS A 132 20.85 -6.38 5.36
N LEU A 133 19.61 -6.20 4.88
CA LEU A 133 18.64 -5.28 5.46
C LEU A 133 17.84 -5.90 6.60
N GLY A 134 17.71 -7.22 6.61
CA GLY A 134 16.96 -7.98 7.59
C GLY A 134 16.21 -9.15 6.98
N ARG A 135 15.35 -9.75 7.81
CA ARG A 135 14.56 -10.93 7.51
C ARG A 135 13.07 -10.64 7.52
N LEU A 136 12.38 -11.13 6.50
CA LEU A 136 10.93 -11.10 6.39
C LEU A 136 10.35 -12.49 6.67
N TYR A 137 9.49 -12.59 7.67
CA TYR A 137 8.73 -13.79 7.98
C TYR A 137 7.30 -13.62 7.49
N VAL A 138 6.77 -14.60 6.76
CA VAL A 138 5.43 -14.52 6.17
C VAL A 138 4.51 -15.55 6.85
N ASP A 139 3.45 -15.09 7.49
CA ASP A 139 2.38 -15.91 8.09
C ASP A 139 1.03 -15.45 7.54
N ALA A 140 0.72 -15.91 6.32
CA ALA A 140 -0.42 -15.41 5.55
C ALA A 140 -1.77 -16.07 5.86
N PHE A 141 -1.77 -17.27 6.44
CA PHE A 141 -2.96 -18.11 6.53
C PHE A 141 -3.66 -18.06 7.90
N GLU A 142 -4.98 -18.18 7.91
CA GLU A 142 -5.77 -18.31 9.13
C GLU A 142 -5.52 -19.65 9.83
N ARG A 143 -5.68 -19.67 11.16
CA ARG A 143 -5.67 -20.91 11.96
C ARG A 143 -6.35 -20.69 13.32
N PRO A 144 -6.81 -21.77 13.98
CA PRO A 144 -7.32 -21.67 15.35
C PRO A 144 -6.33 -20.94 16.27
N ASN A 145 -6.83 -19.97 17.03
CA ASN A 145 -6.09 -19.13 17.99
C ASN A 145 -5.13 -18.09 17.37
N LYS A 146 -5.12 -17.89 16.05
CA LYS A 146 -4.44 -16.73 15.45
C LYS A 146 -5.29 -15.48 15.69
N CYS A 147 -4.75 -14.54 16.47
CA CYS A 147 -5.48 -13.33 16.89
C CYS A 147 -5.14 -12.08 16.04
N CYS A 148 -4.53 -12.26 14.87
CA CYS A 148 -4.14 -11.14 14.00
C CYS A 148 -4.93 -11.15 12.70
N SER A 149 -5.39 -9.97 12.31
CA SER A 149 -5.78 -9.67 10.93
C SER A 149 -4.53 -9.45 10.08
N TRP A 150 -4.69 -8.87 8.90
CA TRP A 150 -3.54 -8.39 8.13
C TRP A 150 -2.74 -7.34 8.90
N ASP A 151 -1.43 -7.52 9.00
CA ASP A 151 -0.52 -6.57 9.65
C ASP A 151 0.94 -6.78 9.21
N ALA A 152 1.79 -5.78 9.41
CA ALA A 152 3.24 -5.93 9.32
C ALA A 152 3.93 -5.37 10.56
N LEU A 153 4.63 -6.24 11.29
CA LEU A 153 5.16 -5.95 12.62
C LEU A 153 6.69 -6.00 12.65
N LEU A 154 7.31 -5.01 13.30
CA LEU A 154 8.73 -5.07 13.62
C LEU A 154 8.95 -5.94 14.86
N GLY A 155 9.35 -7.20 14.64
CA GLY A 155 9.74 -8.12 15.71
C GLY A 155 10.96 -7.63 16.47
N ARG A 156 12.01 -7.20 15.75
CA ARG A 156 13.27 -6.73 16.34
C ARG A 156 13.94 -5.72 15.42
N ASN A 157 14.52 -4.65 16.00
CA ASN A 157 15.36 -3.73 15.21
C ASN A 157 16.74 -4.34 14.95
N GLY A 158 17.36 -3.99 13.82
CA GLY A 158 18.72 -4.38 13.53
C GLY A 158 19.72 -3.68 14.46
N SER A 159 20.85 -4.33 14.77
CA SER A 159 21.94 -3.71 15.52
C SER A 159 23.29 -4.19 14.98
N ALA A 160 24.09 -3.26 14.44
CA ALA A 160 25.44 -3.56 13.97
C ALA A 160 26.38 -3.90 15.15
N GLN A 161 26.20 -3.25 16.31
CA GLN A 161 27.02 -3.50 17.50
C GLN A 161 26.83 -4.92 18.03
N ASN A 162 25.59 -5.40 18.05
CA ASN A 162 25.26 -6.73 18.56
C ASN A 162 25.19 -7.80 17.47
N ASN A 163 25.47 -7.43 16.21
CA ASN A 163 25.31 -8.28 15.03
C ASN A 163 23.93 -8.95 14.96
N TRP A 164 22.86 -8.15 15.13
CA TRP A 164 21.48 -8.63 15.09
C TRP A 164 20.80 -8.20 13.80
N ASP A 165 20.22 -9.17 13.11
CA ASP A 165 19.35 -8.91 11.97
C ASP A 165 18.06 -8.25 12.42
N LYS A 166 17.57 -7.32 11.60
CA LYS A 166 16.23 -6.77 11.72
C LYS A 166 15.21 -7.86 11.35
N ILE A 167 14.15 -7.99 12.13
CA ILE A 167 13.11 -9.01 11.93
C ILE A 167 11.78 -8.32 11.72
N VAL A 168 11.15 -8.58 10.58
CA VAL A 168 9.82 -8.10 10.21
C VAL A 168 8.90 -9.28 9.95
N PHE A 169 7.68 -9.22 10.49
CA PHE A 169 6.62 -10.20 10.26
C PHE A 169 5.58 -9.59 9.34
N LEU A 170 5.22 -10.29 8.27
CA LEU A 170 4.05 -10.03 7.44
C LEU A 170 2.98 -11.05 7.82
N LEU A 171 1.87 -10.57 8.38
CA LEU A 171 0.76 -11.37 8.85
C LEU A 171 -0.43 -11.16 7.91
N GLY A 172 -1.09 -12.24 7.54
CA GLY A 172 -2.35 -12.25 6.81
C GLY A 172 -3.39 -13.14 7.49
N ASN A 173 -4.63 -13.07 7.02
CA ASN A 173 -5.70 -13.93 7.51
C ASN A 173 -6.44 -14.59 6.34
N LEU A 174 -5.69 -15.20 5.43
CA LEU A 174 -6.23 -15.88 4.26
C LEU A 174 -6.84 -17.22 4.63
N THR A 175 -8.06 -17.45 4.17
CA THR A 175 -8.71 -18.76 4.26
C THR A 175 -7.96 -19.75 3.38
N THR A 176 -7.69 -20.95 3.90
CA THR A 176 -7.01 -22.00 3.13
C THR A 176 -8.03 -23.06 2.73
N PRO A 177 -8.42 -23.15 1.44
CA PRO A 177 -9.32 -24.20 0.99
C PRO A 177 -8.66 -25.57 1.10
N ALA A 178 -9.45 -26.61 1.39
CA ALA A 178 -8.92 -27.97 1.54
C ALA A 178 -8.36 -28.57 0.24
N ASN A 179 -8.97 -28.23 -0.90
CA ASN A 179 -8.72 -28.90 -2.19
C ASN A 179 -8.29 -27.93 -3.31
N SER A 180 -8.00 -26.67 -3.00
CA SER A 180 -7.57 -25.68 -3.99
C SER A 180 -6.51 -24.75 -3.41
N PRO A 181 -5.62 -24.20 -4.24
CA PRO A 181 -4.67 -23.21 -3.76
C PRO A 181 -5.42 -22.01 -3.17
N PRO A 182 -4.83 -21.32 -2.17
CA PRO A 182 -5.37 -20.08 -1.64
C PRO A 182 -5.32 -19.01 -2.74
N LEU A 183 -6.49 -18.50 -3.11
CA LEU A 183 -6.63 -17.47 -4.14
C LEU A 183 -6.90 -16.13 -3.47
N LEU A 184 -6.36 -15.06 -4.04
CA LEU A 184 -6.57 -13.71 -3.56
C LEU A 184 -7.75 -13.07 -4.30
N HIS A 185 -8.78 -12.73 -3.53
CA HIS A 185 -9.75 -11.74 -3.98
C HIS A 185 -9.08 -10.35 -4.08
N TYR A 186 -9.64 -9.41 -4.85
CA TYR A 186 -8.99 -8.11 -5.06
C TYR A 186 -8.75 -7.35 -3.74
N GLU A 187 -9.63 -7.50 -2.75
CA GLU A 187 -9.46 -6.92 -1.41
C GLU A 187 -8.26 -7.53 -0.68
N GLU A 188 -8.05 -8.84 -0.80
CA GLU A 188 -6.92 -9.54 -0.22
C GLU A 188 -5.61 -9.22 -0.95
N LEU A 189 -5.67 -9.03 -2.27
CA LEU A 189 -4.55 -8.51 -3.07
C LEU A 189 -4.17 -7.11 -2.62
N GLN A 190 -5.14 -6.22 -2.44
CA GLN A 190 -4.91 -4.86 -1.92
C GLN A 190 -4.32 -4.87 -0.51
N ASN A 191 -4.78 -5.78 0.36
CA ASN A 191 -4.20 -5.97 1.69
C ASN A 191 -2.75 -6.46 1.60
N LEU A 192 -2.48 -7.48 0.78
CA LEU A 192 -1.12 -7.98 0.58
C LEU A 192 -0.17 -6.88 0.14
N LEU A 193 -0.56 -6.08 -0.86
CA LEU A 193 0.24 -4.96 -1.36
C LEU A 193 0.49 -3.90 -0.29
N PHE A 194 -0.55 -3.50 0.45
CA PHE A 194 -0.44 -2.50 1.51
C PHE A 194 0.51 -2.94 2.62
N TYR A 195 0.31 -4.15 3.17
CA TYR A 195 1.14 -4.65 4.28
C TYR A 195 2.52 -5.08 3.84
N MET A 196 2.71 -5.49 2.59
CA MET A 196 4.05 -5.66 2.03
C MET A 196 4.77 -4.31 1.89
N GLY A 197 4.07 -3.24 1.48
CA GLY A 197 4.62 -1.89 1.49
C GLY A 197 5.01 -1.42 2.91
N ARG A 198 4.22 -1.78 3.93
CA ARG A 198 4.59 -1.55 5.34
C ARG A 198 5.81 -2.38 5.75
N ALA A 199 5.86 -3.66 5.40
CA ALA A 199 7.00 -4.52 5.71
C ALA A 199 8.28 -3.97 5.06
N LEU A 200 8.18 -3.48 3.82
CA LEU A 200 9.25 -2.82 3.10
C LEU A 200 9.71 -1.53 3.81
N GLN A 201 8.77 -0.69 4.28
CA GLN A 201 9.08 0.50 5.08
C GLN A 201 9.92 0.17 6.30
N LEU A 202 9.54 -0.89 7.03
CA LEU A 202 10.26 -1.35 8.22
C LEU A 202 11.66 -1.90 7.86
N LEU A 203 11.77 -2.71 6.80
CA LEU A 203 13.02 -3.30 6.34
C LEU A 203 14.02 -2.23 5.87
N LEU A 204 13.56 -1.26 5.08
CA LEU A 204 14.40 -0.20 4.49
C LEU A 204 14.84 0.87 5.49
N SER A 205 14.15 1.03 6.62
CA SER A 205 14.49 2.06 7.59
C SER A 205 15.92 1.90 8.12
N GLN A 206 16.73 2.95 8.03
CA GLN A 206 18.11 2.96 8.53
C GLN A 206 18.21 3.54 9.95
N SER A 207 17.07 3.83 10.60
CA SER A 207 17.08 4.39 11.94
C SER A 207 17.62 3.38 12.97
N PRO A 208 18.58 3.78 13.83
CA PRO A 208 19.05 2.94 14.92
C PRO A 208 18.01 2.84 16.06
N TYR A 209 17.08 3.79 16.15
CA TYR A 209 16.07 3.84 17.21
C TYR A 209 14.78 3.18 16.74
N ARG A 210 14.34 2.16 17.49
CA ARG A 210 13.11 1.40 17.21
C ARG A 210 11.89 2.31 17.06
N ASP A 211 11.77 3.32 17.91
CA ASP A 211 10.62 4.23 17.94
C ASP A 211 10.56 5.14 16.70
N LEU A 212 11.69 5.31 16.01
CA LEU A 212 11.75 6.01 14.73
C LEU A 212 11.56 5.07 13.52
N VAL A 213 11.73 3.76 13.70
CA VAL A 213 11.51 2.76 12.64
C VAL A 213 10.04 2.42 12.53
N VAL A 214 9.37 2.23 13.66
CA VAL A 214 7.97 1.83 13.67
C VAL A 214 7.08 3.05 13.67
N PRO A 215 6.17 3.18 12.69
CA PRO A 215 5.14 4.20 12.71
C PRO A 215 4.07 3.80 13.74
N TRP A 216 4.37 3.95 15.03
CA TRP A 216 3.38 3.80 16.09
C TRP A 216 2.64 5.12 16.26
N GLY A 217 1.33 5.15 16.05
CA GLY A 217 0.50 6.35 16.30
C GLY A 217 0.54 6.83 17.77
N PHE A 218 0.96 5.98 18.71
CA PHE A 218 1.12 6.34 20.12
C PHE A 218 2.34 7.19 20.44
N TYR A 219 3.41 7.11 19.65
CA TYR A 219 4.66 7.81 19.94
C TYR A 219 4.79 9.03 19.01
N HIS A 220 4.61 10.19 19.63
CA HIS A 220 4.39 11.56 19.11
C HIS A 220 5.47 12.15 18.17
N ILE A 221 6.20 11.36 17.40
CA ILE A 221 7.37 11.84 16.62
C ILE A 221 7.20 11.66 15.11
N HIS A 222 6.20 10.90 14.64
CA HIS A 222 5.96 10.73 13.20
C HIS A 222 4.74 11.51 12.73
N ASP A 223 4.88 12.15 11.58
CA ASP A 223 3.79 12.69 10.76
C ASP A 223 2.84 11.54 10.41
N VAL A 224 1.81 11.32 11.25
CA VAL A 224 0.90 10.17 11.14
C VAL A 224 0.08 10.21 9.84
N ASP A 225 -0.09 11.39 9.27
CA ASP A 225 -0.64 11.63 7.95
C ASP A 225 0.29 11.18 6.81
N ALA A 226 1.59 11.02 7.05
CA ALA A 226 2.57 10.48 6.10
C ALA A 226 2.94 9.02 6.34
N GLN A 227 2.53 8.42 7.47
CA GLN A 227 2.96 7.08 7.87
C GLN A 227 2.59 5.99 6.85
N ASP A 228 1.47 6.16 6.16
CA ASP A 228 0.90 5.20 5.22
C ASP A 228 1.32 5.46 3.76
N LEU A 229 2.16 6.45 3.51
CA LEU A 229 2.55 6.83 2.15
C LEU A 229 3.13 5.65 1.34
N LEU A 230 4.15 4.95 1.86
CA LEU A 230 4.77 3.82 1.14
C LEU A 230 3.81 2.61 1.00
N PRO A 231 3.13 2.16 2.08
CA PRO A 231 2.05 1.17 1.97
C PRO A 231 1.03 1.49 0.87
N THR A 232 0.53 2.73 0.85
CA THR A 232 -0.44 3.19 -0.13
C THR A 232 0.16 3.19 -1.55
N VAL A 233 1.41 3.63 -1.75
CA VAL A 233 2.09 3.57 -3.06
C VAL A 233 2.16 2.14 -3.60
N VAL A 234 2.52 1.15 -2.77
CA VAL A 234 2.58 -0.26 -3.21
C VAL A 234 1.17 -0.80 -3.48
N GLN A 235 0.18 -0.41 -2.67
CA GLN A 235 -1.22 -0.74 -2.93
C GLN A 235 -1.73 -0.19 -4.28
N PHE A 236 -1.21 0.96 -4.72
CA PHE A 236 -1.55 1.54 -6.03
C PHE A 236 -1.15 0.67 -7.23
N PHE A 237 -0.29 -0.34 -7.04
CA PHE A 237 0.13 -1.25 -8.11
C PHE A 237 -1.06 -2.04 -8.70
N ALA A 238 -2.09 -2.33 -7.89
CA ALA A 238 -3.30 -3.00 -8.36
C ALA A 238 -4.09 -2.18 -9.40
N PHE A 239 -3.90 -0.85 -9.44
CA PHE A 239 -4.58 0.05 -10.38
C PHE A 239 -3.71 0.40 -11.60
N LYS A 240 -2.53 -0.23 -11.76
CA LYS A 240 -1.65 -0.03 -12.92
C LYS A 240 -1.64 -1.29 -13.77
N PRO A 241 -2.08 -1.26 -15.03
CA PRO A 241 -2.27 -2.47 -15.85
C PRO A 241 -1.00 -3.33 -15.97
N THR A 242 0.14 -2.69 -16.22
CA THR A 242 1.45 -3.36 -16.34
C THR A 242 1.86 -4.05 -15.04
N LEU A 243 1.65 -3.40 -13.89
CA LEU A 243 2.00 -3.96 -12.58
C LEU A 243 1.00 -5.05 -12.17
N LEU A 244 -0.30 -4.85 -12.40
CA LEU A 244 -1.33 -5.85 -12.15
C LEU A 244 -1.07 -7.13 -12.96
N SER A 245 -0.71 -6.99 -14.24
CA SER A 245 -0.31 -8.12 -15.08
C SER A 245 0.96 -8.79 -14.55
N ALA A 246 1.97 -8.02 -14.13
CA ALA A 246 3.19 -8.57 -13.53
C ALA A 246 2.94 -9.32 -12.20
N LEU A 247 1.95 -8.89 -11.41
CA LEU A 247 1.52 -9.57 -10.19
C LEU A 247 0.76 -10.87 -10.48
N SER A 248 0.10 -10.95 -11.64
CA SER A 248 -0.75 -12.09 -12.02
C SER A 248 0.06 -13.33 -12.45
N SER A 249 -0.52 -14.51 -12.25
CA SER A 249 -0.06 -15.76 -12.86
C SER A 249 -0.96 -16.15 -14.04
N LYS A 250 -0.55 -17.20 -14.77
CA LYS A 250 -1.47 -17.90 -15.68
C LYS A 250 -2.72 -18.32 -14.91
N HIS A 251 -3.87 -18.15 -15.53
CA HIS A 251 -5.16 -18.51 -14.95
C HIS A 251 -5.17 -20.00 -14.61
N LEU A 252 -5.46 -20.36 -13.37
CA LEU A 252 -5.32 -21.76 -12.94
C LEU A 252 -6.26 -22.75 -13.66
N LYS A 253 -7.44 -22.30 -14.09
CA LYS A 253 -8.38 -23.14 -14.87
C LYS A 253 -8.09 -23.18 -16.37
N THR A 254 -7.97 -22.02 -17.02
CA THR A 254 -7.86 -21.90 -18.49
C THR A 254 -6.42 -21.92 -19.00
N GLY A 255 -5.44 -21.62 -18.13
CA GLY A 255 -4.02 -21.51 -18.49
C GLY A 255 -3.64 -20.20 -19.20
N GLU A 256 -4.61 -19.31 -19.43
CA GLU A 256 -4.42 -18.05 -20.15
C GLU A 256 -3.66 -17.03 -19.31
N VAL A 257 -2.86 -16.18 -19.95
CA VAL A 257 -2.17 -15.07 -19.30
C VAL A 257 -3.10 -13.87 -19.25
N LEU A 258 -3.05 -13.08 -18.16
CA LEU A 258 -3.79 -11.84 -18.07
C LEU A 258 -3.27 -10.83 -19.11
N SER A 259 -4.03 -10.65 -20.19
CA SER A 259 -3.66 -9.75 -21.28
C SER A 259 -3.62 -8.29 -20.82
N GLU A 260 -2.81 -7.47 -21.48
CA GLU A 260 -2.68 -6.04 -21.15
C GLU A 260 -4.01 -5.29 -21.27
N SER A 261 -4.79 -5.58 -22.32
CA SER A 261 -6.13 -5.01 -22.50
C SER A 261 -7.04 -5.36 -21.32
N ARG A 262 -7.06 -6.64 -20.91
CA ARG A 262 -7.90 -7.09 -19.80
C ARG A 262 -7.45 -6.50 -18.47
N ALA A 263 -6.13 -6.41 -18.24
CA ALA A 263 -5.57 -5.75 -17.07
C ALA A 263 -5.93 -4.26 -17.02
N ASN A 264 -6.02 -3.59 -18.18
CA ASN A 264 -6.48 -2.20 -18.28
C ASN A 264 -7.95 -2.05 -17.89
N ASP A 265 -8.83 -2.91 -18.39
CA ASP A 265 -10.26 -2.88 -18.03
C ASP A 265 -10.45 -3.14 -16.53
N ILE A 266 -9.71 -4.09 -15.96
CA ILE A 266 -9.73 -4.36 -14.52
C ILE A 266 -9.25 -3.16 -13.72
N ALA A 267 -8.12 -2.56 -14.09
CA ALA A 267 -7.59 -1.39 -13.39
C ALA A 267 -8.56 -0.20 -13.43
N LEU A 268 -9.23 0.04 -14.56
CA LEU A 268 -10.26 1.07 -14.70
C LEU A 268 -11.48 0.75 -13.84
N GLY A 269 -11.96 -0.49 -13.84
CA GLY A 269 -13.07 -0.92 -12.99
C GLY A 269 -12.77 -0.77 -11.50
N LEU A 270 -11.61 -1.23 -11.04
CA LEU A 270 -11.18 -1.07 -9.65
C LEU A 270 -11.07 0.41 -9.26
N SER A 271 -10.49 1.25 -10.12
CA SER A 271 -10.40 2.70 -9.88
C SER A 271 -11.78 3.35 -9.78
N ARG A 272 -12.72 2.88 -10.61
CA ARG A 272 -14.11 3.34 -10.61
C ARG A 272 -14.85 2.95 -9.32
N CYS A 273 -14.62 1.74 -8.80
CA CYS A 273 -15.17 1.30 -7.51
C CYS A 273 -14.61 2.10 -6.32
N ALA A 274 -13.31 2.43 -6.36
CA ALA A 274 -12.62 3.11 -5.25
C ALA A 274 -13.16 4.52 -4.95
N PHE A 275 -13.81 5.16 -5.93
CA PHE A 275 -14.36 6.52 -5.77
C PHE A 275 -15.30 6.66 -4.57
N TYR A 276 -16.23 5.72 -4.37
CA TYR A 276 -17.19 5.80 -3.27
C TYR A 276 -16.50 5.66 -1.91
N GLU A 277 -15.48 4.81 -1.81
CA GLU A 277 -14.66 4.68 -0.60
C GLU A 277 -13.93 5.98 -0.26
N SER A 278 -13.34 6.66 -1.24
CA SER A 278 -12.67 7.96 -1.01
C SER A 278 -13.69 9.06 -0.67
N TYR A 279 -14.86 9.08 -1.29
CA TYR A 279 -15.93 10.05 -0.96
C TYR A 279 -16.46 9.84 0.46
N ARG A 280 -16.67 8.58 0.85
CA ARG A 280 -17.07 8.21 2.21
C ARG A 280 -15.97 8.52 3.23
N ALA A 281 -14.70 8.35 2.84
CA ALA A 281 -13.60 8.72 3.70
C ALA A 281 -13.52 10.24 3.92
N LEU A 282 -13.87 11.05 2.92
CA LEU A 282 -14.02 12.51 3.06
C LEU A 282 -15.11 12.88 4.06
N PHE A 283 -16.28 12.25 3.97
CA PHE A 283 -17.36 12.43 4.94
C PHE A 283 -16.89 12.14 6.37
N TRP A 284 -16.22 11.00 6.60
CA TRP A 284 -15.74 10.63 7.93
C TRP A 284 -14.61 11.53 8.44
N ALA A 285 -13.73 11.99 7.56
CA ALA A 285 -12.66 12.92 7.91
C ALA A 285 -13.22 14.28 8.35
N ASP A 286 -14.23 14.80 7.63
CA ASP A 286 -14.89 16.05 7.98
C ASP A 286 -15.71 15.92 9.28
N PHE A 287 -16.42 14.80 9.47
CA PHE A 287 -17.09 14.49 10.73
C PHE A 287 -16.10 14.45 11.91
N ASP A 288 -14.98 13.73 11.77
CA ASP A 288 -13.94 13.60 12.79
C ASP A 288 -13.34 14.96 13.19
N LEU A 289 -12.94 15.75 12.20
CA LEU A 289 -12.35 17.07 12.42
C LEU A 289 -13.36 18.06 13.01
N THR A 290 -14.60 18.06 12.51
CA THR A 290 -15.66 18.94 13.04
C THR A 290 -15.96 18.59 14.49
N LEU A 291 -16.07 17.30 14.81
CA LEU A 291 -16.31 16.83 16.19
C LEU A 291 -15.16 17.24 17.12
N PHE A 292 -13.93 17.18 16.64
CA PHE A 292 -12.74 17.54 17.43
C PHE A 292 -12.55 19.06 17.62
N ASP A 293 -13.01 19.89 16.66
CA ASP A 293 -12.95 21.35 16.78
C ASP A 293 -14.02 21.92 17.73
N MET A 294 -15.03 21.13 18.11
CA MET A 294 -16.02 21.56 19.11
C MET A 294 -15.35 21.81 20.46
N ARG A 295 -15.42 23.07 20.94
CA ARG A 295 -14.72 23.50 22.16
C ARG A 295 -15.50 23.25 23.43
N ASP A 296 -16.83 23.30 23.35
CA ASP A 296 -17.73 23.15 24.49
C ASP A 296 -18.75 22.05 24.20
N ILE A 297 -19.07 21.25 25.23
CA ILE A 297 -20.10 20.19 25.17
C ILE A 297 -21.48 20.76 24.80
N ASP A 298 -21.69 22.05 25.09
CA ASP A 298 -22.94 22.76 24.84
C ASP A 298 -23.11 23.22 23.37
N GLN A 299 -22.08 23.09 22.52
CA GLN A 299 -22.15 23.48 21.10
C GLN A 299 -23.03 22.54 20.27
N GLY A 300 -23.22 21.31 20.74
CA GLY A 300 -24.08 20.32 20.11
C GLY A 300 -23.65 18.89 20.44
N THR A 301 -24.56 17.96 20.20
CA THR A 301 -24.25 16.53 20.35
C THR A 301 -23.53 15.99 19.10
N TRP A 302 -22.77 14.91 19.26
CA TRP A 302 -22.17 14.20 18.11
C TRP A 302 -23.22 13.76 17.09
N GLN A 303 -24.47 13.52 17.53
CA GLN A 303 -25.59 13.16 16.66
C GLN A 303 -25.99 14.33 15.76
N GLU A 304 -26.05 15.54 16.30
CA GLU A 304 -26.38 16.74 15.53
C GLU A 304 -25.31 17.03 14.47
N VAL A 305 -24.03 16.87 14.82
CA VAL A 305 -22.91 16.99 13.87
C VAL A 305 -23.04 15.92 12.78
N TYR A 306 -23.26 14.67 13.17
CA TYR A 306 -23.44 13.58 12.21
C TYR A 306 -24.60 13.85 11.25
N ASP A 307 -25.74 14.31 11.77
CA ASP A 307 -26.95 14.56 10.98
C ASP A 307 -26.78 15.71 10.01
N ALA A 308 -26.10 16.78 10.45
CA ALA A 308 -25.73 17.88 9.58
C ALA A 308 -24.81 17.41 8.45
N LYS A 309 -23.78 16.60 8.76
CA LYS A 309 -22.84 16.07 7.78
C LYS A 309 -23.50 15.08 6.82
N VAL A 310 -24.37 14.20 7.29
CA VAL A 310 -25.09 13.26 6.41
C VAL A 310 -25.93 14.04 5.39
N LYS A 311 -26.66 15.07 5.85
CA LYS A 311 -27.44 15.95 4.98
C LYS A 311 -26.58 16.75 4.01
N GLU A 312 -25.37 17.13 4.43
CA GLU A 312 -24.42 17.84 3.59
C GLU A 312 -23.86 16.95 2.47
N TYR A 313 -23.46 15.72 2.78
CA TYR A 313 -22.72 14.85 1.86
C TYR A 313 -23.60 13.94 1.02
N PHE A 314 -24.77 13.56 1.54
CA PHE A 314 -25.60 12.52 0.95
C PHE A 314 -27.03 13.04 0.72
N PRO A 315 -27.57 12.88 -0.49
CA PRO A 315 -28.94 13.31 -0.81
C PRO A 315 -30.02 12.32 -0.31
N PHE A 316 -29.67 11.40 0.60
CA PHE A 316 -30.59 10.39 1.11
C PHE A 316 -31.33 10.86 2.36
N LYS A 317 -32.54 10.34 2.56
CA LYS A 317 -33.25 10.50 3.83
C LYS A 317 -32.61 9.60 4.89
N LYS A 318 -32.02 10.19 5.92
CA LYS A 318 -31.49 9.46 7.09
C LYS A 318 -32.61 8.63 7.74
N SER A 319 -32.31 7.38 8.11
CA SER A 319 -33.20 6.59 8.97
C SER A 319 -33.17 7.12 10.40
N SER A 320 -34.32 7.12 11.09
CA SER A 320 -34.45 7.69 12.44
C SER A 320 -33.49 7.09 13.48
N ASN A 321 -33.03 5.85 13.26
CA ASN A 321 -32.22 5.09 14.21
C ASN A 321 -30.79 4.86 13.70
N ASP A 322 -30.31 5.68 12.75
CA ASP A 322 -28.93 5.57 12.30
C ASP A 322 -27.96 6.11 13.36
N MET A 323 -27.16 5.18 13.88
CA MET A 323 -26.18 5.35 14.95
C MET A 323 -24.80 4.86 14.50
N GLN A 324 -24.50 4.93 13.18
CA GLN A 324 -23.25 4.45 12.61
C GLN A 324 -21.99 4.92 13.38
N PRO A 325 -21.90 6.19 13.86
CA PRO A 325 -20.75 6.63 14.64
C PRO A 325 -20.44 5.78 15.88
N CYS A 326 -21.46 5.22 16.55
CA CYS A 326 -21.27 4.37 17.75
C CYS A 326 -20.55 3.05 17.46
N SER A 327 -20.51 2.61 16.20
CA SER A 327 -19.78 1.41 15.76
C SER A 327 -18.46 1.74 15.07
N PHE A 328 -18.15 3.02 14.89
CA PHE A 328 -17.04 3.47 14.06
C PHE A 328 -15.71 3.48 14.83
N ALA A 329 -15.15 2.28 15.02
CA ALA A 329 -13.92 2.05 15.75
C ALA A 329 -12.70 2.80 15.19
N ALA A 330 -12.74 3.24 13.93
CA ALA A 330 -11.64 3.98 13.32
C ALA A 330 -11.41 5.35 13.97
N ILE A 331 -12.47 6.03 14.45
CA ILE A 331 -12.34 7.30 15.19
C ILE A 331 -12.35 7.05 16.71
N PHE A 332 -13.22 6.15 17.18
CA PHE A 332 -13.49 6.01 18.63
C PHE A 332 -12.85 4.77 19.29
N GLY A 333 -12.46 3.77 18.51
CA GLY A 333 -12.03 2.46 19.02
C GLY A 333 -10.52 2.31 19.16
N ARG A 334 -9.73 3.20 18.56
CA ARG A 334 -8.27 3.22 18.70
C ARG A 334 -7.88 4.47 19.49
N SER A 335 -7.07 4.28 20.51
CA SER A 335 -6.45 5.39 21.24
C SER A 335 -5.64 6.24 20.25
N MET A 336 -5.94 7.55 20.21
CA MET A 336 -5.29 8.56 19.36
C MET A 336 -5.63 8.53 17.87
N SER A 337 -6.84 8.12 17.46
CA SER A 337 -7.30 8.29 16.06
C SER A 337 -8.28 9.45 15.84
N MET A 338 -8.70 10.13 16.92
CA MET A 338 -9.53 11.34 16.85
C MET A 338 -8.78 12.45 16.14
N SER A 339 -9.45 13.21 15.26
CA SER A 339 -8.91 14.25 14.37
C SER A 339 -7.89 13.77 13.33
N MET A 340 -7.80 12.47 13.07
CA MET A 340 -6.75 11.88 12.25
C MET A 340 -7.28 11.02 11.11
N TYR A 341 -8.60 10.89 10.96
CA TYR A 341 -9.19 10.09 9.87
C TYR A 341 -8.84 10.63 8.48
N TYR A 342 -8.54 11.93 8.36
CA TYR A 342 -8.08 12.57 7.11
C TYR A 342 -6.75 12.01 6.57
N SER A 343 -5.91 11.40 7.41
CA SER A 343 -4.61 10.82 7.03
C SER A 343 -4.72 9.85 5.85
N ARG A 344 -5.81 9.08 5.79
CA ARG A 344 -6.10 8.17 4.66
C ARG A 344 -6.18 8.92 3.34
N LEU A 345 -6.95 10.01 3.28
CA LEU A 345 -7.11 10.84 2.08
C LEU A 345 -5.81 11.57 1.73
N TRP A 346 -5.06 11.97 2.75
CA TRP A 346 -3.77 12.63 2.58
C TRP A 346 -2.75 11.70 1.91
N ALA A 347 -2.69 10.44 2.34
CA ALA A 347 -1.87 9.41 1.70
C ALA A 347 -2.29 9.18 0.23
N GLU A 348 -3.58 9.03 -0.05
CA GLU A 348 -4.14 8.89 -1.42
C GLU A 348 -3.81 10.09 -2.32
N LEU A 349 -3.82 11.32 -1.79
CA LEU A 349 -3.51 12.52 -2.57
C LEU A 349 -2.01 12.65 -2.86
N GLN A 350 -1.16 12.27 -1.91
CA GLN A 350 0.29 12.34 -2.07
C GLN A 350 0.80 11.34 -3.11
N THR A 351 0.18 10.17 -3.21
CA THR A 351 0.53 9.20 -4.26
C THR A 351 0.20 9.76 -5.64
N ASP A 352 -0.97 10.35 -5.87
CA ASP A 352 -1.34 10.88 -7.18
C ASP A 352 -0.39 12.01 -7.65
N ARG A 353 0.02 12.91 -6.74
CA ARG A 353 0.96 14.00 -7.06
C ARG A 353 2.41 13.58 -7.27
N LYS A 354 2.93 12.60 -6.50
CA LYS A 354 4.36 12.20 -6.54
C LYS A 354 4.61 10.97 -7.42
N VAL A 355 3.65 10.06 -7.57
CA VAL A 355 3.78 8.84 -8.38
C VAL A 355 3.76 9.15 -9.88
N VAL A 356 3.06 10.20 -10.31
CA VAL A 356 3.02 10.60 -11.73
C VAL A 356 4.33 11.29 -12.18
N VAL A 357 5.08 11.90 -11.27
CA VAL A 357 6.26 12.73 -11.63
C VAL A 357 7.61 12.04 -11.40
N ASP A 358 7.77 11.19 -10.38
CA ASP A 358 9.09 10.57 -10.06
C ASP A 358 9.21 9.09 -10.46
N TRP A 359 8.12 8.31 -10.51
CA TRP A 359 8.21 6.86 -10.73
C TRP A 359 8.12 6.46 -12.20
N THR A 360 7.45 7.25 -13.04
CA THR A 360 7.64 7.20 -14.48
C THR A 360 9.12 7.41 -14.82
N ASP A 361 9.81 8.35 -14.17
CA ASP A 361 11.23 8.63 -14.33
C ASP A 361 12.16 7.49 -13.84
N VAL A 362 11.89 6.86 -12.68
CA VAL A 362 12.71 5.73 -12.17
C VAL A 362 12.52 4.46 -13.02
N ILE A 363 11.29 4.18 -13.44
CA ILE A 363 10.99 3.04 -14.33
C ILE A 363 11.58 3.31 -15.73
N PHE A 364 11.46 4.53 -16.29
CA PHE A 364 12.08 4.89 -17.58
C PHE A 364 13.61 4.87 -17.54
N CYS A 365 14.24 5.35 -16.46
CA CYS A 365 15.69 5.40 -16.36
C CYS A 365 16.32 3.99 -16.35
N ARG A 366 15.69 3.00 -15.70
CA ARG A 366 16.16 1.61 -15.74
C ARG A 366 15.88 0.92 -17.09
N VAL A 367 14.79 1.26 -17.78
CA VAL A 367 14.47 0.74 -19.11
C VAL A 367 15.45 1.26 -20.20
N ILE A 368 16.02 2.46 -20.04
CA ILE A 368 16.98 3.02 -21.00
C ILE A 368 18.40 2.46 -20.82
N GLU A 369 18.81 2.06 -19.61
CA GLU A 369 20.14 1.48 -19.36
C GLU A 369 20.37 0.11 -20.05
N GLU A 370 19.30 -0.59 -20.48
CA GLU A 370 19.40 -1.88 -21.17
C GLU A 370 19.43 -1.81 -22.70
N PHE A 371 19.36 -0.63 -23.33
CA PHE A 371 19.62 -0.53 -24.77
C PHE A 371 21.13 -0.43 -25.03
N PRO A 372 21.77 -1.46 -25.62
CA PRO A 372 23.17 -1.35 -25.99
C PRO A 372 23.27 -0.25 -27.05
N VAL A 373 24.06 0.79 -26.73
CA VAL A 373 24.48 1.79 -27.71
C VAL A 373 25.32 1.07 -28.76
N SER A 374 24.68 0.52 -29.78
CA SER A 374 25.39 0.05 -30.96
C SER A 374 25.90 1.28 -31.70
N SER A 375 27.21 1.34 -31.89
CA SER A 375 27.93 2.39 -32.59
C SER A 375 27.54 2.45 -34.08
N SER A 376 26.42 3.09 -34.39
CA SER A 376 26.11 3.53 -35.76
C SER A 376 25.62 4.98 -35.76
N ASN A 377 26.25 5.78 -36.62
CA ASN A 377 25.95 7.20 -36.86
C ASN A 377 24.59 7.37 -37.56
N ASP A 378 23.50 7.16 -36.82
CA ASP A 378 22.15 7.39 -37.34
C ASP A 378 21.55 8.70 -36.82
N LEU A 379 20.88 9.44 -37.70
CA LEU A 379 20.27 10.75 -37.40
C LEU A 379 19.27 10.69 -36.22
N ARG A 380 18.79 9.49 -35.87
CA ARG A 380 17.86 9.21 -34.75
C ARG A 380 18.51 9.36 -33.37
N THR A 381 19.77 8.97 -33.18
CA THR A 381 20.49 9.11 -31.89
C THR A 381 20.79 10.57 -31.55
N ALA A 382 20.97 11.42 -32.57
CA ALA A 382 21.13 12.86 -32.39
C ALA A 382 19.83 13.54 -31.91
N THR A 383 18.66 13.16 -32.45
CA THR A 383 17.35 13.66 -32.00
C THR A 383 17.01 13.23 -30.57
N VAL A 384 17.31 11.98 -30.19
CA VAL A 384 17.08 11.50 -28.81
C VAL A 384 18.02 12.23 -27.83
N SER A 385 19.29 12.41 -28.19
CA SER A 385 20.24 13.17 -27.37
C SER A 385 19.85 14.65 -27.22
N ALA A 386 19.33 15.28 -28.28
CA ALA A 386 18.85 16.66 -28.24
C ALA A 386 17.60 16.83 -27.37
N LEU A 387 16.67 15.87 -27.42
CA LEU A 387 15.48 15.85 -26.55
C LEU A 387 15.85 15.62 -25.08
N VAL A 388 16.85 14.77 -24.81
CA VAL A 388 17.40 14.56 -23.45
C VAL A 388 18.07 15.83 -22.91
N ILE A 389 18.84 16.54 -23.73
CA ILE A 389 19.48 17.80 -23.33
C ILE A 389 18.43 18.90 -23.08
N LEU A 390 17.41 19.00 -23.94
CA LEU A 390 16.31 19.93 -23.78
C LEU A 390 15.51 19.63 -22.51
N TRP A 391 15.26 18.35 -22.22
CA TRP A 391 14.60 17.88 -21.01
C TRP A 391 15.41 18.17 -19.74
N LEU A 392 16.74 17.93 -19.75
CA LEU A 392 17.63 18.26 -18.64
C LEU A 392 17.71 19.78 -18.38
N LEU A 393 17.64 20.60 -19.43
CA LEU A 393 17.59 22.07 -19.31
C LEU A 393 16.28 22.54 -18.70
N VAL A 394 15.14 22.01 -19.13
CA VAL A 394 13.83 22.28 -18.53
C VAL A 394 13.80 21.86 -17.06
N ARG A 395 14.40 20.71 -16.73
CA ARG A 395 14.56 20.21 -15.35
C ARG A 395 15.41 21.13 -14.48
N ARG A 396 16.51 21.70 -15.02
CA ARG A 396 17.37 22.64 -14.30
C ARG A 396 16.65 23.96 -14.01
N ILE A 397 15.87 24.46 -14.96
CA ILE A 397 15.05 25.67 -14.79
C ILE A 397 13.96 25.42 -13.73
N HIS A 398 13.26 24.28 -13.81
CA HIS A 398 12.18 23.96 -12.87
C HIS A 398 12.69 23.78 -11.43
N ARG A 399 13.84 23.10 -11.25
CA ARG A 399 14.49 22.92 -9.94
C ARG A 399 14.90 24.25 -9.30
N LEU A 400 15.37 25.21 -10.11
CA LEU A 400 15.72 26.56 -9.63
C LEU A 400 14.48 27.36 -9.19
N THR A 401 13.36 27.23 -9.90
CA THR A 401 12.09 27.85 -9.47
C THR A 401 11.51 27.23 -8.20
N THR A 402 11.56 25.89 -8.05
CA THR A 402 11.05 25.22 -6.84
C THR A 402 11.91 25.50 -5.61
N ILE A 403 13.24 25.58 -5.76
CA ILE A 403 14.15 25.95 -4.67
C ILE A 403 13.92 27.41 -4.24
N ASN A 404 13.72 28.34 -5.18
CA ASN A 404 13.40 29.73 -4.86
C ASN A 404 12.04 29.87 -4.14
N TYR A 405 11.04 29.07 -4.53
CA TYR A 405 9.73 29.06 -3.89
C TYR A 405 9.78 28.46 -2.47
N LEU A 406 10.53 27.37 -2.26
CA LEU A 406 10.75 26.78 -0.94
C LEU A 406 11.54 27.72 -0.02
N HIS A 407 12.56 28.41 -0.56
CA HIS A 407 13.33 29.39 0.20
C HIS A 407 12.45 30.57 0.65
N GLN A 408 11.55 31.07 -0.19
CA GLN A 408 10.61 32.14 0.18
C GLN A 408 9.63 31.70 1.28
N ASN A 409 9.09 30.47 1.20
CA ASN A 409 8.19 29.94 2.23
C ASN A 409 8.91 29.69 3.57
N ILE A 410 10.15 29.18 3.55
CA ILE A 410 10.95 29.00 4.77
C ILE A 410 11.25 30.34 5.43
N VAL A 411 11.57 31.38 4.65
CA VAL A 411 11.79 32.74 5.19
C VAL A 411 10.52 33.32 5.80
N GLN A 412 9.36 33.12 5.18
CA GLN A 412 8.06 33.56 5.72
C GLN A 412 7.67 32.82 7.01
N HIS A 413 7.84 31.50 7.05
CA HIS A 413 7.57 30.71 8.25
C HIS A 413 8.51 31.06 9.41
N ARG A 414 9.78 31.38 9.12
CA ARG A 414 10.75 31.82 10.14
C ARG A 414 10.40 33.19 10.71
N ALA A 415 9.89 34.11 9.88
CA ALA A 415 9.40 35.41 10.33
C ALA A 415 8.14 35.28 11.21
N HIS A 416 7.20 34.40 10.85
CA HIS A 416 6.02 34.11 11.69
C HIS A 416 6.39 33.44 13.02
N PHE A 417 7.38 32.54 13.01
CA PHE A 417 7.85 31.88 14.23
C PHE A 417 8.60 32.85 15.17
N GLN A 418 9.36 33.79 14.62
CA GLN A 418 9.97 34.87 15.42
C GLN A 418 8.92 35.79 16.03
N LEU A 419 7.89 36.19 15.29
CA LEU A 419 6.78 37.01 15.83
C LEU A 419 6.06 36.28 16.98
N TYR A 420 5.81 34.98 16.84
CA TYR A 420 5.19 34.16 17.89
C TYR A 420 6.05 34.07 19.17
N LEU A 421 7.37 33.92 19.03
CA LEU A 421 8.29 33.91 20.18
C LEU A 421 8.42 35.28 20.85
N THR A 422 8.28 36.37 20.09
CA THR A 422 8.33 37.73 20.65
C THR A 422 7.07 38.03 21.45
N ASP A 423 5.90 37.57 20.99
CA ASP A 423 4.60 37.77 21.65
C ASP A 423 4.47 36.94 22.95
N GLN A 424 5.11 35.77 23.04
CA GLN A 424 5.20 35.01 24.28
C GLN A 424 6.17 35.60 25.32
N SER A 425 7.09 36.47 24.93
CA SER A 425 7.99 37.16 25.88
C SER A 425 7.41 38.45 26.47
N LEU A 426 6.27 38.91 25.95
CA LEU A 426 5.54 40.11 26.37
C LEU A 426 4.29 39.82 27.22
N ARG A 427 3.95 38.54 27.43
CA ARG A 427 2.98 38.04 28.40
C ARG A 427 3.70 37.42 29.58
#